data_AF-A0A946KVJ4-F1
#
_entry.id   AF-A0A946KVJ4-F1
#
_cell.length_a   1.000
_cell.length_b   1.000
_cell.length_c   1.000
_cell.angle_alpha   90.00
_cell.angle_beta   90.00
_cell.angle_gamma   90.00
#
_symmetry.space_group_name_H-M   'P 1'
#
loop_
_entity.id
_entity.type
_entity.pdbx_description
1 polymer ?
#
loop_
_entity_poly.entity_id
_entity_poly.type
_entity_poly.pdbx_seq_one_letter_code
_entity_poly.pdbx_strand_id
1 'polypeptide(L)'
;MAGVLLLGACSGSEARPSTTTVVLGQGPDVTVSSEETVTPTALPDDTVTSLTGAPSEESEAVPVTHPPLEPMVVTVLPSNFGALDGLFTQYASVFGVPIVATPATDPAKILHAAQVLRGYLDNDQDGNVDDSAVLSALLDARSGMMMGASNQDIDRDEIWEAFGELEEAGFAPFQELYANETAQLGSFDFALEEVHHLIYDQGWAVVYPEYFAREGSALSEAMDIARGGYFTSVPNLYPSAAWYSYDDRTCDYGCMVTEYFYWAHTTLLGLQVAVGPERCQEISHEWRPCTPDDLRQTDPAVVGILENPLLKLPMKSPL
;
A
#
# COMPACT_ATOMS: atom_id res chain seq x y z
N MET A 1 -22.18 2.02 -23.63
CA MET A 1 -22.47 2.29 -22.22
C MET A 1 -21.64 1.33 -21.41
N ALA A 2 -20.35 1.64 -21.24
CA ALA A 2 -19.50 0.98 -20.27
C ALA A 2 -19.64 1.78 -18.97
N GLY A 3 -19.92 1.09 -17.86
CA GLY A 3 -20.08 1.72 -16.56
C GLY A 3 -18.74 2.33 -16.12
N VAL A 4 -18.81 3.58 -15.71
CA VAL A 4 -17.76 4.29 -14.97
C VAL A 4 -17.49 3.47 -13.70
N LEU A 5 -16.31 2.88 -13.59
CA LEU A 5 -15.87 2.25 -12.35
C LEU A 5 -15.38 3.39 -11.46
N LEU A 6 -16.21 3.78 -10.50
CA LEU A 6 -15.85 4.77 -9.50
C LEU A 6 -14.76 4.19 -8.60
N LEU A 7 -13.56 4.75 -8.65
CA LEU A 7 -12.68 4.75 -7.49
C LEU A 7 -13.26 5.80 -6.54
N GLY A 8 -14.05 5.35 -5.56
CA GLY A 8 -14.53 6.22 -4.50
C GLY A 8 -13.33 6.72 -3.71
N ALA A 9 -13.23 8.04 -3.54
CA ALA A 9 -12.28 8.64 -2.61
C ALA A 9 -12.53 8.06 -1.21
N CYS A 10 -11.53 7.37 -0.66
CA CYS A 10 -11.50 6.94 0.73
C CYS A 10 -11.30 8.18 1.60
N SER A 11 -12.38 8.92 1.86
CA SER A 11 -12.36 9.99 2.85
C SER A 11 -12.16 9.35 4.22
N GLY A 12 -10.96 9.50 4.80
CA GLY A 12 -10.64 9.06 6.15
C GLY A 12 -11.73 9.45 7.15
N SER A 13 -12.48 8.45 7.61
CA SER A 13 -13.63 8.61 8.49
C SER A 13 -13.17 9.02 9.90
N GLU A 14 -13.32 10.31 10.25
CA GLU A 14 -13.20 10.78 11.63
C GLU A 14 -14.41 10.28 12.47
N ALA A 15 -14.30 9.08 13.05
CA ALA A 15 -15.27 8.59 14.03
C ALA A 15 -14.97 9.13 15.45
N ARG A 16 -15.81 10.05 15.94
CA ARG A 16 -15.80 10.52 17.34
C ARG A 16 -16.10 9.37 18.32
N PRO A 17 -15.38 9.26 19.47
CA PRO A 17 -15.61 8.17 20.41
C PRO A 17 -16.87 8.39 21.27
N SER A 18 -17.80 7.43 21.24
CA SER A 18 -18.93 7.36 22.17
C SER A 18 -18.57 6.47 23.35
N THR A 19 -18.51 7.06 24.55
CA THR A 19 -18.16 6.40 25.80
C THR A 19 -19.25 5.40 26.21
N THR A 20 -18.93 4.10 26.24
CA THR A 20 -19.78 3.09 26.89
C THR A 20 -18.99 2.32 27.94
N THR A 21 -19.44 2.47 29.19
CA THR A 21 -18.94 1.78 30.38
C THR A 21 -19.32 0.29 30.35
N VAL A 22 -18.35 -0.62 30.54
CA VAL A 22 -18.61 -2.05 30.73
C VAL A 22 -18.14 -2.49 32.11
N VAL A 23 -19.06 -3.15 32.83
CA VAL A 23 -18.94 -3.68 34.18
C VAL A 23 -18.37 -5.10 34.14
N LEU A 24 -17.47 -5.41 35.07
CA LEU A 24 -16.77 -6.68 35.27
C LEU A 24 -17.71 -7.84 35.70
N GLY A 25 -17.41 -9.05 35.22
CA GLY A 25 -17.96 -10.31 35.72
C GLY A 25 -16.96 -11.47 35.58
N GLN A 26 -16.74 -12.20 36.68
CA GLN A 26 -15.71 -13.23 36.90
C GLN A 26 -16.09 -14.62 36.33
N GLY A 27 -15.07 -15.51 36.16
CA GLY A 27 -15.12 -16.86 35.58
C GLY A 27 -15.92 -17.93 36.37
N PRO A 28 -15.69 -19.26 36.16
CA PRO A 28 -14.38 -19.90 36.40
C PRO A 28 -13.97 -21.12 35.52
N ASP A 29 -12.65 -21.35 35.51
CA ASP A 29 -11.87 -22.59 35.75
C ASP A 29 -12.26 -23.96 35.11
N VAL A 30 -11.35 -24.52 34.29
CA VAL A 30 -11.16 -25.97 34.11
C VAL A 30 -9.66 -26.27 33.95
N THR A 31 -9.20 -27.28 34.70
CA THR A 31 -7.82 -27.73 34.88
C THR A 31 -7.52 -29.05 34.14
N VAL A 32 -6.30 -29.11 33.57
CA VAL A 32 -5.30 -30.22 33.53
C VAL A 32 -5.57 -31.47 32.65
N SER A 33 -4.64 -31.74 31.71
CA SER A 33 -3.70 -32.89 31.78
C SER A 33 -2.60 -32.85 30.71
N SER A 34 -1.35 -32.89 31.23
CA SER A 34 -0.05 -33.34 30.67
C SER A 34 -0.11 -34.67 29.91
N GLU A 35 0.86 -35.18 29.15
CA GLU A 35 2.15 -34.78 28.53
C GLU A 35 2.69 -36.11 27.98
N GLU A 36 3.24 -36.18 26.76
CA GLU A 36 4.29 -37.17 26.48
C GLU A 36 5.15 -36.75 25.27
N THR A 37 6.32 -36.23 25.63
CA THR A 37 7.50 -36.01 24.79
C THR A 37 8.20 -37.33 24.49
N VAL A 38 8.54 -37.59 23.23
CA VAL A 38 9.53 -38.61 22.84
C VAL A 38 10.47 -38.08 21.76
N THR A 39 11.74 -37.91 22.11
CA THR A 39 12.95 -38.10 21.27
C THR A 39 14.18 -37.87 22.19
N PRO A 40 15.39 -38.41 21.94
CA PRO A 40 16.00 -38.64 20.63
C PRO A 40 16.74 -39.99 20.47
N THR A 41 17.08 -40.36 19.24
CA THR A 41 18.09 -41.39 18.94
C THR A 41 19.10 -40.83 17.96
N ALA A 42 20.37 -40.85 18.34
CA ALA A 42 21.50 -40.36 17.58
C ALA A 42 22.20 -41.49 16.79
N LEU A 43 22.46 -41.18 15.51
CA LEU A 43 23.59 -41.47 14.60
C LEU A 43 24.30 -42.85 14.59
N PRO A 44 24.84 -43.20 13.41
CA PRO A 44 26.30 -43.31 13.36
C PRO A 44 26.94 -42.51 12.19
N ASP A 45 27.96 -41.75 12.60
CA ASP A 45 29.30 -41.58 12.02
C ASP A 45 29.52 -41.96 10.54
N ASP A 46 29.67 -40.96 9.68
CA ASP A 46 30.31 -41.10 8.36
C ASP A 46 31.48 -40.11 8.22
N THR A 47 32.66 -40.70 8.38
CA THR A 47 33.99 -40.34 7.87
C THR A 47 34.20 -38.97 7.21
N VAL A 48 34.96 -38.12 7.92
CA VAL A 48 35.64 -36.94 7.40
C VAL A 48 36.75 -37.38 6.43
N THR A 49 36.58 -37.11 5.14
CA THR A 49 37.69 -37.08 4.18
C THR A 49 38.15 -35.64 3.99
N SER A 50 39.34 -35.35 4.49
CA SER A 50 40.06 -34.09 4.30
C SER A 50 40.44 -33.93 2.82
N LEU A 51 39.89 -32.90 2.18
CA LEU A 51 40.40 -32.35 0.93
C LEU A 51 40.70 -30.87 1.16
N THR A 52 41.99 -30.57 1.22
CA THR A 52 42.56 -29.22 1.26
C THR A 52 42.21 -28.48 -0.03
N GLY A 53 41.22 -27.59 0.02
CA GLY A 53 40.90 -26.60 -1.00
C GLY A 53 41.59 -25.26 -0.69
N ALA A 54 42.20 -24.68 -1.71
CA ALA A 54 42.92 -23.41 -1.70
C ALA A 54 42.04 -22.22 -1.21
N PRO A 55 42.64 -21.12 -0.71
CA PRO A 55 41.86 -19.99 -0.20
C PRO A 55 41.05 -19.35 -1.32
N SER A 56 39.74 -19.21 -1.10
CA SER A 56 38.87 -18.36 -1.92
C SER A 56 39.28 -16.92 -1.70
N GLU A 57 39.73 -16.26 -2.76
CA GLU A 57 39.84 -14.81 -2.80
C GLU A 57 38.42 -14.24 -2.61
N GLU A 58 38.20 -13.67 -1.43
CA GLU A 58 37.06 -12.82 -1.13
C GLU A 58 37.21 -11.58 -2.01
N SER A 59 36.48 -11.56 -3.13
CA SER A 59 36.39 -10.40 -4.01
C SER A 59 35.75 -9.28 -3.21
N GLU A 60 36.56 -8.34 -2.71
CA GLU A 60 36.07 -7.06 -2.18
C GLU A 60 35.09 -6.46 -3.20
N ALA A 61 33.83 -6.29 -2.79
CA ALA A 61 32.82 -5.64 -3.60
C ALA A 61 33.29 -4.20 -3.88
N VAL A 62 33.53 -3.87 -5.15
CA VAL A 62 33.80 -2.50 -5.58
C VAL A 62 32.58 -1.67 -5.19
N PRO A 63 32.72 -0.55 -4.44
CA PRO A 63 31.59 0.29 -4.12
C PRO A 63 31.05 0.86 -5.43
N VAL A 64 29.86 0.41 -5.83
CA VAL A 64 29.12 1.00 -6.93
C VAL A 64 28.72 2.39 -6.45
N THR A 65 29.39 3.41 -6.96
CA THR A 65 29.00 4.80 -6.70
C THR A 65 27.83 5.12 -7.61
N HIS A 66 26.61 5.05 -7.08
CA HIS A 66 25.41 5.48 -7.78
C HIS A 66 25.46 7.01 -8.00
N PRO A 67 25.03 7.51 -9.17
CA PRO A 67 24.89 8.95 -9.37
C PRO A 67 23.90 9.53 -8.35
N PRO A 68 24.09 10.78 -7.89
CA PRO A 68 23.13 11.41 -6.99
C PRO A 68 21.74 11.45 -7.62
N LEU A 69 20.72 11.06 -6.86
CA LEU A 69 19.31 11.20 -7.23
C LEU A 69 19.03 12.63 -7.69
N GLU A 70 18.44 12.78 -8.88
CA GLU A 70 18.01 14.08 -9.40
C GLU A 70 17.03 14.75 -8.40
N PRO A 71 17.18 16.07 -8.15
CA PRO A 71 16.30 16.76 -7.23
C PRO A 71 14.88 16.83 -7.81
N MET A 72 13.89 16.44 -7.01
CA MET A 72 12.48 16.59 -7.38
C MET A 72 12.10 18.07 -7.38
N VAL A 73 11.41 18.50 -8.43
CA VAL A 73 11.02 19.89 -8.64
C VAL A 73 9.56 19.96 -9.07
N VAL A 74 8.86 20.98 -8.57
CA VAL A 74 7.54 21.35 -9.08
C VAL A 74 7.73 22.33 -10.24
N THR A 75 7.06 22.04 -11.35
CA THR A 75 7.10 22.77 -12.61
C THR A 75 5.70 23.06 -13.09
N VAL A 76 5.57 23.60 -14.31
CA VAL A 76 4.28 23.87 -14.95
C VAL A 76 3.75 22.62 -15.64
N LEU A 77 2.42 22.52 -15.74
CA LEU A 77 1.74 21.42 -16.43
C LEU A 77 2.22 21.26 -17.89
N PRO A 78 2.66 20.07 -18.31
CA PRO A 78 3.02 19.79 -19.70
C PRO A 78 1.82 19.84 -20.65
N SER A 79 2.05 20.23 -21.91
CA SER A 79 0.98 20.41 -22.92
C SER A 79 0.24 19.12 -23.31
N ASN A 80 0.79 17.95 -23.00
CA ASN A 80 0.12 16.66 -23.23
C ASN A 80 -1.02 16.38 -22.24
N PHE A 81 -1.21 17.23 -21.22
CA PHE A 81 -2.36 17.22 -20.31
C PHE A 81 -3.37 18.33 -20.65
N GLY A 82 -3.61 18.58 -21.95
CA GLY A 82 -4.37 19.75 -22.42
C GLY A 82 -5.76 19.91 -21.80
N ALA A 83 -6.46 18.81 -21.48
CA ALA A 83 -7.76 18.86 -20.80
C ALA A 83 -7.68 19.49 -19.39
N LEU A 84 -6.52 19.40 -18.73
CA LEU A 84 -6.30 19.96 -17.39
C LEU A 84 -5.82 21.42 -17.42
N ASP A 85 -5.62 22.02 -18.60
CA ASP A 85 -5.08 23.38 -18.72
C ASP A 85 -5.97 24.41 -18.01
N GLY A 86 -5.37 25.27 -17.21
CA GLY A 86 -6.06 26.24 -16.36
C GLY A 86 -6.75 25.67 -15.11
N LEU A 87 -6.96 24.35 -15.02
CA LEU A 87 -7.48 23.66 -13.83
C LEU A 87 -6.33 23.16 -12.93
N PHE A 88 -5.28 22.63 -13.55
CA PHE A 88 -4.06 22.17 -12.92
C PHE A 88 -2.89 22.96 -13.48
N THR A 89 -2.10 23.59 -12.60
CA THR A 89 -0.99 24.46 -13.02
C THR A 89 0.36 23.99 -12.52
N GLN A 90 0.38 22.98 -11.66
CA GLN A 90 1.58 22.46 -11.02
C GLN A 90 1.81 21.00 -11.41
N TYR A 91 3.07 20.65 -11.64
CA TYR A 91 3.48 19.33 -12.13
C TYR A 91 4.78 18.87 -11.49
N ALA A 92 4.81 17.64 -11.02
CA ALA A 92 6.03 16.90 -10.70
C ALA A 92 6.02 15.56 -11.44
N SER A 93 7.19 14.93 -11.54
CA SER A 93 7.31 13.60 -12.14
C SER A 93 8.34 12.76 -11.41
N VAL A 94 8.00 11.49 -11.19
CA VAL A 94 8.88 10.50 -10.58
C VAL A 94 9.01 9.33 -11.55
N PHE A 95 10.21 9.14 -12.10
CA PHE A 95 10.49 8.13 -13.13
C PHE A 95 9.54 8.18 -14.35
N GLY A 96 8.91 9.33 -14.62
CA GLY A 96 7.93 9.52 -15.68
C GLY A 96 6.46 9.45 -15.22
N VAL A 97 6.19 8.95 -14.01
CA VAL A 97 4.83 8.95 -13.43
C VAL A 97 4.46 10.39 -13.05
N PRO A 98 3.34 10.94 -13.56
CA PRO A 98 2.94 12.32 -13.34
C PRO A 98 2.28 12.53 -11.98
N ILE A 99 2.55 13.69 -11.39
CA ILE A 99 1.77 14.26 -10.28
C ILE A 99 1.28 15.62 -10.78
N VAL A 100 -0.03 15.74 -11.00
CA VAL A 100 -0.67 16.99 -11.40
C VAL A 100 -1.34 17.61 -10.18
N ALA A 101 -1.18 18.91 -9.96
CA ALA A 101 -1.82 19.58 -8.85
C ALA A 101 -2.50 20.90 -9.21
N THR A 102 -3.59 21.20 -8.51
CA THR A 102 -4.32 22.47 -8.60
C THR A 102 -3.41 23.65 -8.19
N PRO A 103 -3.74 24.90 -8.57
CA PRO A 103 -2.96 26.07 -8.17
C PRO A 103 -2.87 26.29 -6.65
N ALA A 104 -3.86 25.83 -5.89
CA ALA A 104 -3.96 26.05 -4.45
C ALA A 104 -3.13 25.04 -3.63
N THR A 105 -2.71 23.93 -4.24
CA THR A 105 -1.90 22.91 -3.56
C THR A 105 -0.52 23.46 -3.21
N ASP A 106 -0.10 23.32 -1.95
CA ASP A 106 1.24 23.75 -1.52
C ASP A 106 2.32 22.87 -2.19
N PRO A 107 3.31 23.47 -2.90
CA PRO A 107 4.41 22.74 -3.53
C PRO A 107 5.14 21.76 -2.62
N ALA A 108 5.26 22.06 -1.32
CA ALA A 108 5.91 21.17 -0.37
C ALA A 108 5.14 19.84 -0.21
N LYS A 109 3.80 19.87 -0.32
CA LYS A 109 2.97 18.67 -0.27
C LYS A 109 3.07 17.85 -1.55
N ILE A 110 3.19 18.50 -2.71
CA ILE A 110 3.47 17.84 -3.99
C ILE A 110 4.81 17.11 -3.93
N LEU A 111 5.86 17.78 -3.41
CA LEU A 111 7.18 17.18 -3.24
C LEU A 111 7.17 16.05 -2.20
N HIS A 112 6.30 16.10 -1.19
CA HIS A 112 6.12 15.01 -0.24
C HIS A 112 5.52 13.77 -0.89
N ALA A 113 4.43 13.91 -1.65
CA ALA A 113 3.85 12.82 -2.43
C ALA A 113 4.87 12.22 -3.42
N ALA A 114 5.67 13.07 -4.07
CA ALA A 114 6.74 12.64 -4.95
C ALA A 114 7.83 11.82 -4.22
N GLN A 115 8.16 12.17 -2.98
CA GLN A 115 9.10 11.40 -2.15
C GLN A 115 8.55 10.01 -1.83
N VAL A 116 7.28 9.91 -1.42
CA VAL A 116 6.62 8.64 -1.15
C VAL A 116 6.59 7.76 -2.41
N LEU A 117 6.18 8.32 -3.55
CA LEU A 117 6.15 7.61 -4.83
C LEU A 117 7.52 7.10 -5.23
N ARG A 118 8.56 7.93 -5.07
CA ARG A 118 9.93 7.50 -5.34
C ARG A 118 10.36 6.38 -4.40
N GLY A 119 10.10 6.51 -3.10
CA GLY A 119 10.51 5.50 -2.11
C GLY A 119 9.77 4.17 -2.22
N TYR A 120 8.61 4.13 -2.86
CA TYR A 120 7.96 2.87 -3.23
C TYR A 120 8.54 2.25 -4.51
N LEU A 121 8.94 3.07 -5.50
CA LEU A 121 9.47 2.57 -6.78
C LEU A 121 10.98 2.25 -6.74
N ASP A 122 11.72 2.93 -5.87
CA ASP A 122 13.16 2.82 -5.62
C ASP A 122 13.35 2.72 -4.09
N ASN A 123 13.01 1.55 -3.53
CA ASN A 123 12.94 1.31 -2.09
C ASN A 123 14.33 1.12 -1.47
N ASP A 124 15.34 0.76 -2.26
CA ASP A 124 16.73 0.72 -1.83
C ASP A 124 17.48 2.05 -1.99
N GLN A 125 16.85 3.04 -2.65
CA GLN A 125 17.34 4.40 -2.87
C GLN A 125 18.65 4.45 -3.66
N ASP A 126 18.88 3.49 -4.54
CA ASP A 126 20.06 3.40 -5.39
C ASP A 126 19.95 4.27 -6.67
N GLY A 127 18.79 4.89 -6.88
CA GLY A 127 18.49 5.75 -8.01
C GLY A 127 17.88 5.06 -9.22
N ASN A 128 17.65 3.75 -9.15
CA ASN A 128 16.97 2.96 -10.16
C ASN A 128 15.66 2.41 -9.61
N VAL A 129 14.71 2.14 -10.49
CA VAL A 129 13.46 1.48 -10.09
C VAL A 129 13.72 0.00 -9.83
N ASP A 130 13.26 -0.50 -8.68
CA ASP A 130 13.42 -1.89 -8.24
C ASP A 130 12.74 -2.88 -9.20
N ASP A 131 11.55 -2.51 -9.68
CA ASP A 131 10.78 -3.27 -10.65
C ASP A 131 10.40 -2.46 -11.89
N SER A 132 11.26 -2.53 -12.90
CA SER A 132 11.03 -1.89 -14.20
C SER A 132 9.74 -2.33 -14.91
N ALA A 133 9.21 -3.53 -14.63
CA ALA A 133 7.96 -3.99 -15.23
C ALA A 133 6.77 -3.23 -14.62
N VAL A 134 6.80 -2.99 -13.31
CA VAL A 134 5.80 -2.19 -12.59
C VAL A 134 5.82 -0.74 -13.07
N LEU A 135 7.01 -0.14 -13.23
CA LEU A 135 7.11 1.19 -13.85
C LEU A 135 6.55 1.21 -15.27
N SER A 136 6.88 0.21 -16.09
CA SER A 136 6.38 0.15 -17.47
C SER A 136 4.85 0.08 -17.50
N ALA A 137 4.23 -0.72 -16.63
CA ALA A 137 2.78 -0.80 -16.50
C ALA A 137 2.15 0.56 -16.10
N LEU A 138 2.75 1.28 -15.14
CA LEU A 138 2.31 2.62 -14.74
C LEU A 138 2.36 3.62 -15.90
N LEU A 139 3.46 3.62 -16.67
CA LEU A 139 3.63 4.51 -17.81
C LEU A 139 2.70 4.16 -18.97
N ASP A 140 2.49 2.87 -19.24
CA ASP A 140 1.58 2.38 -20.30
C ASP A 140 0.12 2.69 -19.95
N ALA A 141 -0.26 2.61 -18.68
CA ALA A 141 -1.57 3.02 -18.18
C ALA A 141 -1.78 4.53 -18.30
N ARG A 142 -0.71 5.33 -18.39
CA ARG A 142 -0.74 6.80 -18.41
C ARG A 142 -1.50 7.37 -17.20
N SER A 143 -1.39 6.74 -16.03
CA SER A 143 -2.00 7.22 -14.79
C SER A 143 -0.98 7.98 -13.93
N GLY A 144 -1.44 8.65 -12.88
CA GLY A 144 -0.63 9.34 -11.90
C GLY A 144 -1.42 9.84 -10.71
N MET A 145 -0.83 10.76 -9.96
CA MET A 145 -1.50 11.40 -8.82
C MET A 145 -2.19 12.71 -9.26
N MET A 146 -3.38 12.94 -8.73
CA MET A 146 -4.17 14.15 -8.86
C MET A 146 -4.26 14.82 -7.48
N MET A 147 -3.59 15.95 -7.31
CA MET A 147 -3.51 16.62 -6.02
C MET A 147 -4.29 17.93 -5.96
N GLY A 148 -4.98 18.13 -4.84
CA GLY A 148 -5.74 19.33 -4.53
C GLY A 148 -5.40 19.86 -3.15
N ALA A 149 -5.70 21.13 -2.87
CA ALA A 149 -5.53 21.68 -1.53
C ALA A 149 -6.47 21.02 -0.49
N SER A 150 -7.61 20.53 -0.97
CA SER A 150 -8.63 19.82 -0.19
C SER A 150 -9.58 19.10 -1.16
N ASN A 151 -10.46 18.23 -0.65
CA ASN A 151 -11.55 17.65 -1.44
C ASN A 151 -12.36 18.73 -2.19
N GLN A 152 -12.74 19.84 -1.54
CA GLN A 152 -13.50 20.94 -2.18
C GLN A 152 -12.77 21.63 -3.35
N ASP A 153 -11.45 21.49 -3.42
CA ASP A 153 -10.65 22.06 -4.50
C ASP A 153 -10.70 21.18 -5.77
N ILE A 154 -10.95 19.88 -5.59
CA ILE A 154 -11.03 18.85 -6.64
C ILE A 154 -12.48 18.53 -7.02
N ASP A 155 -13.40 18.46 -6.05
CA ASP A 155 -14.80 18.07 -6.26
C ASP A 155 -15.61 19.17 -6.96
N ARG A 156 -15.33 19.32 -8.25
CA ARG A 156 -15.88 20.32 -9.16
C ARG A 156 -16.17 19.68 -10.50
N ASP A 157 -17.35 19.93 -11.05
CA ASP A 157 -17.81 19.34 -12.30
C ASP A 157 -16.79 19.50 -13.44
N GLU A 158 -16.16 20.67 -13.58
CA GLU A 158 -15.17 20.91 -14.64
C GLU A 158 -13.89 20.07 -14.51
N ILE A 159 -13.52 19.68 -13.28
CA ILE A 159 -12.36 18.81 -13.03
C ILE A 159 -12.72 17.38 -13.41
N TRP A 160 -13.90 16.91 -12.99
CA TRP A 160 -14.40 15.58 -13.36
C TRP A 160 -14.58 15.41 -14.87
N GLU A 161 -15.10 16.44 -15.55
CA GLU A 161 -15.18 16.47 -17.02
C GLU A 161 -13.78 16.38 -17.66
N ALA A 162 -12.81 17.14 -17.15
CA ALA A 162 -11.45 17.13 -17.69
C ALA A 162 -10.72 15.78 -17.52
N PHE A 163 -10.88 15.11 -16.38
CA PHE A 163 -10.33 13.76 -16.20
C PHE A 163 -11.09 12.72 -17.02
N GLY A 164 -12.41 12.87 -17.19
CA GLY A 164 -13.18 12.08 -18.15
C GLY A 164 -12.66 12.19 -19.58
N GLU A 165 -12.26 13.38 -20.03
CA GLU A 165 -11.63 13.57 -21.35
C GLU A 165 -10.27 12.87 -21.46
N LEU A 166 -9.47 12.86 -20.38
CA LEU A 166 -8.21 12.08 -20.35
C LEU A 166 -8.48 10.58 -20.44
N GLU A 167 -9.49 10.07 -19.72
CA GLU A 167 -9.89 8.67 -19.80
C GLU A 167 -10.37 8.28 -21.21
N GLU A 168 -11.15 9.14 -21.87
CA GLU A 168 -11.53 8.95 -23.28
C GLU A 168 -10.31 8.97 -24.23
N ALA A 169 -9.26 9.73 -23.89
CA ALA A 169 -7.96 9.70 -24.56
C ALA A 169 -7.10 8.48 -24.17
N GLY A 170 -7.62 7.61 -23.31
CA GLY A 170 -7.08 6.32 -22.88
C GLY A 170 -6.08 6.39 -21.72
N PHE A 171 -6.12 7.45 -20.93
CA PHE A 171 -5.46 7.48 -19.63
C PHE A 171 -6.26 6.58 -18.68
N ALA A 172 -5.58 5.82 -17.83
CA ALA A 172 -6.26 5.20 -16.69
C ALA A 172 -6.60 6.27 -15.63
N PRO A 173 -7.56 5.99 -14.74
CA PRO A 173 -7.93 6.91 -13.66
C PRO A 173 -6.73 7.35 -12.83
N PHE A 174 -6.71 8.61 -12.43
CA PHE A 174 -5.69 9.16 -11.54
C PHE A 174 -6.09 8.93 -10.09
N GLN A 175 -5.09 8.75 -9.22
CA GLN A 175 -5.32 8.61 -7.80
C GLN A 175 -5.34 9.98 -7.12
N GLU A 176 -6.38 10.26 -6.36
CA GLU A 176 -6.53 11.51 -5.63
C GLU A 176 -5.65 11.55 -4.38
N LEU A 177 -5.18 12.74 -4.02
CA LEU A 177 -4.52 12.99 -2.74
C LEU A 177 -4.66 14.46 -2.35
N TYR A 178 -5.17 14.73 -1.15
CA TYR A 178 -5.35 16.11 -0.70
C TYR A 178 -4.16 16.61 0.13
N ALA A 179 -3.87 17.91 0.05
CA ALA A 179 -2.75 18.50 0.77
C ALA A 179 -2.82 18.31 2.30
N ASN A 180 -4.03 18.28 2.87
CA ASN A 180 -4.24 17.98 4.28
C ASN A 180 -4.02 16.50 4.61
N GLU A 181 -3.98 15.56 3.67
CA GLU A 181 -3.73 14.14 3.95
C GLU A 181 -2.23 13.81 4.06
N THR A 182 -1.37 14.73 3.60
CA THR A 182 0.07 14.53 3.54
C THR A 182 0.80 15.02 4.79
N ALA A 183 1.71 14.23 5.35
CA ALA A 183 2.71 14.63 6.36
C ALA A 183 2.20 15.59 7.46
N GLN A 184 1.03 15.33 8.01
CA GLN A 184 0.49 16.11 9.11
C GLN A 184 1.20 15.71 10.42
N LEU A 185 1.67 16.69 11.17
CA LEU A 185 2.47 16.42 12.37
C LEU A 185 1.61 15.71 13.42
N GLY A 186 2.03 14.50 13.81
CA GLY A 186 1.36 13.71 14.84
C GLY A 186 0.11 12.97 14.36
N SER A 187 -0.13 12.89 13.04
CA SER A 187 -1.12 11.98 12.45
C SER A 187 -0.46 11.02 11.47
N PHE A 188 -1.18 9.97 11.11
CA PHE A 188 -0.80 9.11 10.00
C PHE A 188 -0.70 9.92 8.69
N ASP A 189 0.24 9.54 7.84
CA ASP A 189 0.48 10.15 6.54
C ASP A 189 -0.25 9.36 5.46
N PHE A 190 -1.41 9.85 5.04
CA PHE A 190 -2.27 9.19 4.07
C PHE A 190 -1.66 9.21 2.64
N ALA A 191 -0.60 10.00 2.40
CA ALA A 191 0.17 9.86 1.16
C ALA A 191 0.75 8.45 0.97
N LEU A 192 1.04 7.73 2.08
CA LEU A 192 1.51 6.34 2.04
C LEU A 192 0.44 5.39 1.47
N GLU A 193 -0.83 5.69 1.71
CA GLU A 193 -1.99 4.92 1.25
C GLU A 193 -2.28 5.24 -0.21
N GLU A 194 -2.51 6.52 -0.53
CA GLU A 194 -2.94 6.90 -1.87
C GLU A 194 -1.88 6.59 -2.93
N VAL A 195 -0.61 6.88 -2.64
CA VAL A 195 0.47 6.53 -3.58
C VAL A 195 0.58 5.00 -3.75
N HIS A 196 0.33 4.23 -2.69
CA HIS A 196 0.33 2.77 -2.77
C HIS A 196 -0.83 2.26 -3.63
N HIS A 197 -2.04 2.83 -3.49
CA HIS A 197 -3.20 2.50 -4.34
C HIS A 197 -2.90 2.70 -5.83
N LEU A 198 -2.28 3.83 -6.20
CA LEU A 198 -1.85 4.08 -7.58
C LEU A 198 -0.93 2.96 -8.10
N ILE A 199 0.12 2.62 -7.35
CA ILE A 199 1.12 1.63 -7.76
C ILE A 199 0.51 0.23 -7.79
N TYR A 200 -0.39 -0.08 -6.86
CA TYR A 200 -1.12 -1.35 -6.86
C TYR A 200 -1.98 -1.51 -8.11
N ASP A 201 -2.89 -0.57 -8.34
CA ASP A 201 -3.91 -0.73 -9.38
C ASP A 201 -3.34 -0.68 -10.80
N GLN A 202 -2.37 0.20 -11.02
CA GLN A 202 -1.81 0.43 -12.36
C GLN A 202 -0.44 -0.25 -12.57
N GLY A 203 0.13 -0.82 -11.51
CA GLY A 203 1.43 -1.46 -11.51
C GLY A 203 1.35 -2.93 -11.09
N TRP A 204 1.42 -3.21 -9.79
CA TRP A 204 1.54 -4.58 -9.28
C TRP A 204 0.41 -5.51 -9.72
N ALA A 205 -0.84 -5.05 -9.72
CA ALA A 205 -2.00 -5.84 -10.18
C ALA A 205 -1.95 -6.14 -11.69
N VAL A 206 -1.32 -5.28 -12.48
CA VAL A 206 -1.14 -5.45 -13.92
C VAL A 206 -0.01 -6.44 -14.22
N VAL A 207 1.09 -6.35 -13.49
CA VAL A 207 2.30 -7.16 -13.73
C VAL A 207 2.18 -8.57 -13.16
N TYR A 208 1.55 -8.72 -12.00
CA TYR A 208 1.44 -10.00 -11.27
C TYR A 208 -0.03 -10.35 -10.97
N PRO A 209 -0.89 -10.51 -11.99
CA PRO A 209 -2.32 -10.69 -11.81
C PRO A 209 -2.68 -11.95 -11.01
N GLU A 210 -1.88 -13.01 -11.07
CA GLU A 210 -2.09 -14.21 -10.26
C GLU A 210 -1.96 -13.96 -8.76
N TYR A 211 -1.19 -12.93 -8.36
CA TYR A 211 -1.04 -12.53 -6.97
C TYR A 211 -1.96 -11.38 -6.59
N PHE A 212 -2.17 -10.42 -7.49
CA PHE A 212 -2.74 -9.11 -7.15
C PHE A 212 -4.00 -8.72 -7.93
N ALA A 213 -4.51 -9.53 -8.85
CA ALA A 213 -5.78 -9.20 -9.51
C ALA A 213 -6.90 -9.02 -8.47
N ARG A 214 -7.81 -8.08 -8.71
CA ARG A 214 -8.91 -7.74 -7.78
C ARG A 214 -9.93 -8.86 -7.57
N GLU A 215 -9.87 -9.96 -8.32
CA GLU A 215 -10.66 -11.16 -8.09
C GLU A 215 -9.90 -12.39 -8.61
N GLY A 216 -9.97 -13.51 -7.88
CA GLY A 216 -9.35 -14.78 -8.28
C GLY A 216 -7.82 -14.82 -8.17
N SER A 217 -7.23 -13.86 -7.47
CA SER A 217 -5.81 -13.82 -7.13
C SER A 217 -5.53 -14.35 -5.73
N ALA A 218 -4.28 -14.68 -5.44
CA ALA A 218 -3.84 -15.06 -4.10
C ALA A 218 -4.21 -14.00 -3.03
N LEU A 219 -4.10 -12.71 -3.36
CA LEU A 219 -4.46 -11.62 -2.46
C LEU A 219 -5.96 -11.59 -2.16
N SER A 220 -6.80 -11.75 -3.20
CA SER A 220 -8.27 -11.77 -3.02
C SER A 220 -8.74 -12.98 -2.20
N GLU A 221 -8.10 -14.14 -2.36
CA GLU A 221 -8.35 -15.32 -1.55
C GLU A 221 -7.92 -15.12 -0.09
N ALA A 222 -6.77 -14.49 0.14
CA ALA A 222 -6.30 -14.14 1.50
C ALA A 222 -7.25 -13.14 2.19
N MET A 223 -7.75 -12.15 1.45
CA MET A 223 -8.75 -11.20 1.94
C MET A 223 -10.05 -11.90 2.37
N ASP A 224 -10.54 -12.89 1.63
CA ASP A 224 -11.73 -13.64 2.00
C ASP A 224 -11.54 -14.40 3.32
N ILE A 225 -10.35 -14.95 3.56
CA ILE A 225 -9.99 -15.55 4.84
C ILE A 225 -10.01 -14.47 5.94
N ALA A 226 -9.41 -13.31 5.70
CA ALA A 226 -9.32 -12.20 6.65
C ALA A 226 -10.67 -11.63 7.08
N ARG A 227 -11.65 -11.64 6.17
CA ARG A 227 -13.03 -11.20 6.41
C ARG A 227 -13.92 -12.33 6.93
N GLY A 228 -13.45 -13.57 6.95
CA GLY A 228 -14.20 -14.76 7.35
C GLY A 228 -15.28 -15.19 6.34
N GLY A 229 -15.13 -14.83 5.07
CA GLY A 229 -16.03 -15.19 3.98
C GLY A 229 -15.87 -14.32 2.73
N TYR A 230 -16.54 -14.73 1.65
CA TYR A 230 -16.61 -13.96 0.40
C TYR A 230 -17.75 -12.94 0.44
N PHE A 231 -17.41 -11.66 0.36
CA PHE A 231 -18.36 -10.55 0.36
C PHE A 231 -18.08 -9.61 -0.82
N THR A 232 -18.99 -9.55 -1.78
CA THR A 232 -18.87 -8.69 -2.98
C THR A 232 -19.08 -7.20 -2.71
N SER A 233 -19.58 -6.86 -1.53
CA SER A 233 -19.85 -5.51 -1.02
C SER A 233 -19.72 -5.53 0.49
N VAL A 234 -19.41 -4.39 1.13
CA VAL A 234 -19.29 -4.30 2.59
C VAL A 234 -20.56 -4.81 3.30
N PRO A 235 -20.50 -5.92 4.07
CA PRO A 235 -21.65 -6.51 4.76
C PRO A 235 -22.06 -5.68 5.98
N ASN A 236 -23.30 -5.80 6.42
CA ASN A 236 -23.76 -5.08 7.62
C ASN A 236 -22.95 -5.44 8.87
N LEU A 237 -22.45 -6.68 8.93
CA LEU A 237 -21.66 -7.20 10.03
C LEU A 237 -20.69 -8.27 9.49
N TYR A 238 -19.41 -8.10 9.77
CA TYR A 238 -18.41 -9.15 9.57
C TYR A 238 -18.45 -10.17 10.72
N PRO A 239 -18.05 -11.43 10.48
CA PRO A 239 -17.79 -12.39 11.55
C PRO A 239 -16.88 -11.81 12.63
N SER A 240 -17.14 -12.11 13.91
CA SER A 240 -16.34 -11.56 15.02
C SER A 240 -14.85 -11.94 14.97
N ALA A 241 -14.53 -13.05 14.29
CA ALA A 241 -13.17 -13.53 14.08
C ALA A 241 -12.43 -12.80 12.94
N ALA A 242 -13.11 -12.01 12.11
CA ALA A 242 -12.48 -11.25 11.03
C ALA A 242 -11.47 -10.25 11.60
N TRP A 243 -10.33 -10.11 10.94
CA TRP A 243 -9.32 -9.10 11.27
C TRP A 243 -9.24 -7.97 10.25
N TYR A 244 -9.92 -8.15 9.11
CA TYR A 244 -10.22 -7.10 8.15
C TYR A 244 -11.74 -6.92 8.09
N SER A 245 -12.21 -5.69 8.33
CA SER A 245 -13.62 -5.33 8.51
C SER A 245 -13.90 -3.94 7.98
N TYR A 246 -13.45 -3.67 6.75
CA TYR A 246 -13.61 -2.39 6.06
C TYR A 246 -15.05 -1.90 6.07
N ASP A 247 -15.27 -0.62 6.38
CA ASP A 247 -16.60 -0.10 6.70
C ASP A 247 -17.19 0.88 5.67
N ASP A 248 -16.41 1.29 4.66
CA ASP A 248 -16.91 2.15 3.58
C ASP A 248 -17.92 1.40 2.69
N ARG A 249 -19.19 1.80 2.82
CA ARG A 249 -20.33 1.21 2.12
C ARG A 249 -20.33 1.44 0.61
N THR A 250 -19.51 2.34 0.11
CA THR A 250 -19.39 2.62 -1.33
C THR A 250 -18.45 1.62 -2.02
N CYS A 251 -17.64 0.91 -1.25
CA CYS A 251 -16.61 0.00 -1.73
C CYS A 251 -17.18 -1.34 -2.22
N ASP A 252 -16.77 -1.75 -3.42
CA ASP A 252 -17.03 -3.07 -3.99
C ASP A 252 -15.94 -4.08 -3.61
N TYR A 253 -16.03 -5.31 -4.14
CA TYR A 253 -15.03 -6.35 -3.89
C TYR A 253 -13.61 -5.91 -4.26
N GLY A 254 -13.44 -5.27 -5.41
CA GLY A 254 -12.13 -4.89 -5.91
C GLY A 254 -11.51 -3.76 -5.10
N CYS A 255 -12.31 -2.78 -4.72
CA CYS A 255 -11.90 -1.74 -3.77
C CYS A 255 -11.46 -2.35 -2.43
N MET A 256 -12.19 -3.33 -1.88
CA MET A 256 -11.78 -3.99 -0.63
C MET A 256 -10.46 -4.78 -0.79
N VAL A 257 -10.15 -5.29 -1.99
CA VAL A 257 -8.84 -5.95 -2.25
C VAL A 257 -7.70 -4.93 -2.24
N THR A 258 -7.90 -3.76 -2.88
CA THR A 258 -6.94 -2.64 -2.85
C THR A 258 -6.62 -2.24 -1.41
N GLU A 259 -7.65 -2.01 -0.61
CA GLU A 259 -7.56 -1.63 0.79
C GLU A 259 -6.88 -2.70 1.64
N TYR A 260 -7.27 -3.97 1.47
CA TYR A 260 -6.63 -5.08 2.18
C TYR A 260 -5.13 -5.16 1.91
N PHE A 261 -4.73 -4.94 0.66
CA PHE A 261 -3.31 -4.93 0.30
C PHE A 261 -2.57 -3.75 0.91
N TYR A 262 -3.16 -2.56 0.91
CA TYR A 262 -2.63 -1.40 1.63
C TYR A 262 -2.43 -1.72 3.12
N TRP A 263 -3.48 -2.18 3.80
CA TRP A 263 -3.45 -2.50 5.23
C TRP A 263 -2.35 -3.51 5.56
N ALA A 264 -2.30 -4.61 4.80
CA ALA A 264 -1.31 -5.66 5.02
C ALA A 264 0.12 -5.18 4.72
N HIS A 265 0.34 -4.55 3.57
CA HIS A 265 1.67 -4.14 3.14
C HIS A 265 2.24 -3.06 4.07
N THR A 266 1.45 -2.02 4.39
CA THR A 266 1.91 -0.96 5.29
C THR A 266 2.10 -1.41 6.74
N THR A 267 1.30 -2.36 7.23
CA THR A 267 1.58 -3.05 8.51
C THR A 267 2.92 -3.79 8.46
N LEU A 268 3.20 -4.55 7.39
CA LEU A 268 4.46 -5.31 7.26
C LEU A 268 5.68 -4.38 7.25
N LEU A 269 5.55 -3.20 6.63
CA LEU A 269 6.57 -2.15 6.61
C LEU A 269 6.72 -1.42 7.97
N GLY A 270 5.85 -1.70 8.94
CA GLY A 270 5.85 -1.05 10.25
C GLY A 270 5.27 0.36 10.26
N LEU A 271 4.60 0.79 9.19
CA LEU A 271 4.10 2.15 9.02
C LEU A 271 2.92 2.44 9.96
N GLN A 272 2.10 1.44 10.27
CA GLN A 272 0.94 1.60 11.17
C GLN A 272 1.31 1.88 12.62
N VAL A 273 2.58 1.73 13.02
CA VAL A 273 3.06 2.08 14.37
C VAL A 273 4.06 3.25 14.38
N ALA A 274 4.35 3.85 13.22
CA ALA A 274 5.35 4.90 13.09
C ALA A 274 4.95 6.22 13.77
N VAL A 275 3.65 6.48 13.89
CA VAL A 275 3.11 7.73 14.45
C VAL A 275 2.73 7.66 15.93
N GLY A 276 2.83 6.47 16.54
CA GLY A 276 2.53 6.25 17.96
C GLY A 276 1.63 5.03 18.21
N PRO A 277 1.55 4.55 19.46
CA PRO A 277 0.74 3.39 19.82
C PRO A 277 -0.78 3.62 19.69
N GLU A 278 -1.23 4.87 19.66
CA GLU A 278 -2.64 5.24 19.51
C GLU A 278 -3.22 4.75 18.17
N ARG A 279 -2.41 4.76 17.11
CA ARG A 279 -2.81 4.34 15.76
C ARG A 279 -3.41 2.95 15.73
N CYS A 280 -2.87 2.00 16.50
CA CYS A 280 -3.42 0.64 16.56
C CYS A 280 -4.85 0.60 17.10
N GLN A 281 -5.22 1.51 18.01
CA GLN A 281 -6.58 1.59 18.53
C GLN A 281 -7.51 2.26 17.52
N GLU A 282 -7.03 3.33 16.87
CA GLU A 282 -7.76 4.07 15.85
C GLU A 282 -8.22 3.16 14.71
N ILE A 283 -7.33 2.30 14.19
CA ILE A 283 -7.63 1.43 13.04
C ILE A 283 -8.30 0.10 13.43
N SER A 284 -8.32 -0.27 14.73
CA SER A 284 -8.72 -1.61 15.19
C SER A 284 -10.14 -2.07 14.79
N HIS A 285 -11.00 -1.13 14.44
CA HIS A 285 -12.36 -1.41 13.99
C HIS A 285 -12.41 -1.95 12.56
N GLU A 286 -11.47 -1.54 11.71
CA GLU A 286 -11.30 -2.03 10.34
C GLU A 286 -10.18 -3.06 10.21
N TRP A 287 -9.06 -2.87 10.91
CA TRP A 287 -7.84 -3.65 10.76
C TRP A 287 -7.19 -3.98 12.10
N ARG A 288 -7.06 -5.27 12.43
CA ARG A 288 -6.54 -5.71 13.74
C ARG A 288 -5.02 -5.87 13.85
N PRO A 289 -4.29 -6.46 12.89
CA PRO A 289 -2.85 -6.66 13.04
C PRO A 289 -2.08 -5.35 12.80
N CYS A 290 -1.60 -4.74 13.88
CA CYS A 290 -0.99 -3.41 13.81
C CYS A 290 0.54 -3.44 13.58
N THR A 291 1.23 -4.47 14.06
CA THR A 291 2.69 -4.62 13.88
C THR A 291 3.03 -5.69 12.84
N PRO A 292 4.26 -5.69 12.28
CA PRO A 292 4.71 -6.78 11.41
C PRO A 292 4.59 -8.16 12.06
N ASP A 293 4.89 -8.27 13.36
CA ASP A 293 4.81 -9.55 14.08
C ASP A 293 3.36 -9.98 14.34
N ASP A 294 2.45 -9.04 14.58
CA ASP A 294 1.02 -9.35 14.67
C ASP A 294 0.46 -9.84 13.34
N LEU A 295 0.90 -9.23 12.22
CA LEU A 295 0.50 -9.64 10.87
C LEU A 295 1.00 -11.04 10.54
N ARG A 296 2.28 -11.35 10.81
CA ARG A 296 2.85 -12.70 10.61
C ARG A 296 2.10 -13.78 11.38
N GLN A 297 1.58 -13.46 12.56
CA GLN A 297 0.81 -14.39 13.38
C GLN A 297 -0.65 -14.50 12.92
N THR A 298 -1.27 -13.38 12.54
CA THR A 298 -2.70 -13.30 12.25
C THR A 298 -3.02 -13.74 10.82
N ASP A 299 -2.21 -13.32 9.85
CA ASP A 299 -2.46 -13.49 8.42
C ASP A 299 -1.21 -14.03 7.69
N PRO A 300 -0.81 -15.28 7.95
CA PRO A 300 0.32 -15.89 7.25
C PRO A 300 0.08 -16.03 5.74
N ALA A 301 -1.17 -15.99 5.27
CA ALA A 301 -1.51 -16.08 3.86
C ALA A 301 -1.04 -14.83 3.09
N VAL A 302 -1.40 -13.63 3.55
CA VAL A 302 -0.94 -12.39 2.90
C VAL A 302 0.55 -12.17 3.08
N VAL A 303 1.11 -12.55 4.24
CA VAL A 303 2.56 -12.45 4.48
C VAL A 303 3.36 -13.30 3.49
N GLY A 304 2.90 -14.51 3.17
CA GLY A 304 3.52 -15.35 2.16
C GLY A 304 3.54 -14.72 0.76
N ILE A 305 2.57 -13.87 0.45
CA ILE A 305 2.54 -13.06 -0.78
C ILE A 305 3.52 -11.90 -0.65
N LEU A 306 3.43 -11.12 0.44
CA LEU A 306 4.20 -9.89 0.62
C LEU A 306 5.72 -10.13 0.70
N GLU A 307 6.14 -11.22 1.36
CA GLU A 307 7.56 -11.58 1.50
C GLU A 307 8.09 -12.41 0.31
N ASN A 308 7.30 -12.60 -0.75
CA ASN A 308 7.74 -13.31 -1.95
C ASN A 308 8.76 -12.46 -2.74
N PRO A 309 10.05 -12.86 -2.81
CA PRO A 309 11.08 -12.05 -3.45
C PRO A 309 10.90 -11.91 -4.96
N LEU A 310 10.06 -12.74 -5.59
CA LEU A 310 9.76 -12.64 -7.02
C LEU A 310 8.89 -11.44 -7.36
N LEU A 311 8.13 -10.91 -6.39
CA LEU A 311 7.20 -9.79 -6.59
C LEU A 311 7.87 -8.43 -6.39
N LYS A 312 9.11 -8.42 -5.88
CA LYS A 312 9.93 -7.21 -5.66
C LYS A 312 9.17 -6.08 -4.96
N LEU A 313 8.30 -6.43 -4.02
CA LEU A 313 7.62 -5.44 -3.23
C LEU A 313 8.63 -4.69 -2.35
N PRO A 314 8.36 -3.40 -2.06
CA PRO A 314 9.00 -2.65 -0.99
C PRO A 314 9.10 -3.46 0.31
N MET A 315 10.27 -3.46 0.94
CA MET A 315 10.52 -4.16 2.20
C MET A 315 10.94 -3.21 3.34
N LYS A 316 10.96 -1.90 3.06
CA LYS A 316 11.26 -0.83 4.00
C LYS A 316 10.28 0.33 3.81
N SER A 317 10.19 1.20 4.82
CA SER A 317 9.49 2.48 4.70
C SER A 317 9.91 3.23 3.42
N PRO A 318 8.97 3.76 2.63
CA PRO A 318 9.26 4.60 1.46
C PRO A 318 9.71 6.02 1.85
N LEU A 319 9.73 6.34 3.16
CA LEU A 319 10.22 7.59 3.74
C LEU A 319 11.40 7.34 4.68
#